data_AF-A0A0R3X246-F1
#
_entry.id   AF-A0A0R3X246-F1
#
_cell.length_a   1.000
_cell.length_b   1.000
_cell.length_c   1.000
_cell.angle_alpha   90.00
_cell.angle_beta   90.00
_cell.angle_gamma   90.00
#
_symmetry.space_group_name_H-M   'P 1'
#
loop_
_entity.id
_entity.type
_entity.pdbx_description
1 polymer ?
#
loop_
_entity_poly.entity_id
_entity_poly.type
_entity_poly.pdbx_seq_one_letter_code
_entity_poly.pdbx_strand_id
1 'polypeptide(L)'
;MDTSLIDCDVQTNYVRVTLRNKVFQMALPEEVHPDRSSVQRSRVTGRLLVRMPKVISSSMIELRNEEWKRTNECTETTEAKERRKGNVSNFLTVGEAKVSVDWRNITNAGDRRPSNLQMEKRTPVSLRKERENSPNFIDNLDVPPLE
;
A
#
# COMPACT_ATOMS: atom_id res chain seq x y z
N MET A 1 -3.60 -22.65 -41.83
CA MET A 1 -3.85 -21.37 -41.13
C MET A 1 -2.70 -21.18 -40.19
N ASP A 2 -1.90 -20.16 -40.47
CA ASP A 2 -0.64 -19.93 -39.78
C ASP A 2 -0.86 -18.96 -38.64
N THR A 3 -0.11 -19.13 -37.55
CA THR A 3 -0.23 -18.29 -36.35
C THR A 3 0.14 -16.84 -36.61
N SER A 4 0.88 -16.55 -37.68
CA SER A 4 1.26 -15.20 -38.10
C SER A 4 0.08 -14.29 -38.46
N LEU A 5 -1.09 -14.87 -38.74
CA LEU A 5 -2.31 -14.13 -39.09
C LEU A 5 -3.20 -13.84 -37.88
N ILE A 6 -2.72 -14.19 -36.68
CA ILE A 6 -3.44 -14.10 -35.41
C ILE A 6 -2.67 -13.16 -34.50
N ASP A 7 -3.34 -12.12 -34.05
CA ASP A 7 -2.83 -11.22 -33.03
C ASP A 7 -3.77 -11.29 -31.81
N CYS A 8 -3.20 -11.38 -30.63
CA CYS A 8 -3.93 -11.58 -29.37
C CYS A 8 -3.41 -10.57 -28.36
N ASP A 9 -4.27 -9.62 -28.02
CA ASP A 9 -4.03 -8.57 -27.05
C ASP A 9 -4.87 -8.87 -25.81
N VAL A 10 -4.18 -9.15 -24.69
CA VAL A 10 -4.80 -9.45 -23.41
C VAL A 10 -4.58 -8.27 -22.49
N GLN A 11 -5.67 -7.62 -22.10
CA GLN A 11 -5.65 -6.55 -21.11
C GLN A 11 -6.41 -7.00 -19.87
N THR A 12 -6.19 -6.27 -18.77
CA THR A 12 -6.79 -6.59 -17.47
C THR A 12 -8.32 -6.68 -17.54
N ASN A 13 -8.96 -5.80 -18.34
CA ASN A 13 -10.42 -5.67 -18.39
C ASN A 13 -11.06 -6.20 -19.69
N TYR A 14 -10.27 -6.52 -20.71
CA TYR A 14 -10.80 -7.01 -21.97
C TYR A 14 -9.76 -7.80 -22.75
N VAL A 15 -10.26 -8.60 -23.69
CA VAL A 15 -9.44 -9.42 -24.58
C VAL A 15 -9.81 -9.09 -26.00
N ARG A 16 -8.79 -8.89 -26.83
CA ARG A 16 -8.97 -8.61 -28.25
C ARG A 16 -8.16 -9.61 -29.07
N VAL A 17 -8.84 -10.32 -29.96
CA VAL A 17 -8.23 -11.26 -30.89
C VAL A 17 -8.47 -10.75 -32.30
N THR A 18 -7.41 -10.47 -33.03
CA THR A 18 -7.46 -10.04 -34.43
C THR A 18 -7.05 -11.20 -35.33
N LEU A 19 -7.95 -11.65 -36.20
CA LEU A 19 -7.73 -12.70 -37.17
C LEU A 19 -7.95 -12.16 -38.58
N ARG A 20 -6.88 -12.03 -39.39
CA ARG A 20 -6.96 -11.50 -40.77
C ARG A 20 -7.81 -10.22 -40.88
N ASN A 21 -7.54 -9.25 -40.01
CA ASN A 21 -8.24 -7.96 -39.92
C ASN A 21 -9.67 -8.02 -39.38
N LYS A 22 -10.18 -9.19 -38.95
CA LYS A 22 -11.41 -9.28 -38.17
C LYS A 22 -11.07 -9.26 -36.69
N VAL A 23 -11.72 -8.38 -35.95
CA VAL A 23 -11.50 -8.21 -34.52
C VAL A 23 -12.63 -8.88 -33.76
N PHE A 24 -12.26 -9.72 -32.80
CA PHE A 24 -13.15 -10.23 -31.76
C PHE A 24 -12.73 -9.60 -30.44
N GLN A 25 -13.62 -8.85 -29.81
CA GLN A 25 -13.36 -8.20 -28.54
C GLN A 25 -14.42 -8.59 -27.52
N MET A 26 -13.98 -8.88 -26.30
CA MET A 26 -14.85 -9.24 -25.19
C MET A 26 -14.36 -8.56 -23.91
N ALA A 27 -15.29 -7.96 -23.17
CA ALA A 27 -15.01 -7.44 -21.83
C ALA A 27 -14.97 -8.58 -20.82
N LEU A 28 -14.03 -8.52 -19.89
CA LEU A 28 -13.89 -9.48 -18.81
C LEU A 28 -14.65 -8.99 -17.59
N PRO A 29 -15.40 -9.87 -16.90
CA PRO A 29 -16.13 -9.49 -15.69
C PRO A 29 -15.21 -9.32 -14.47
N GLU A 30 -13.98 -9.86 -14.54
CA GLU A 30 -13.02 -9.86 -13.46
C GLU A 30 -11.62 -9.59 -14.04
N GLU A 31 -10.80 -8.92 -13.25
CA GLU A 31 -9.44 -8.57 -13.65
C GLU A 31 -8.57 -9.81 -13.86
N VAL A 32 -7.70 -9.77 -14.86
CA VAL A 32 -6.76 -10.86 -15.19
C VAL A 32 -5.31 -10.38 -15.18
N HIS A 33 -4.39 -11.30 -14.90
CA HIS A 33 -2.95 -11.06 -15.04
C HIS A 33 -2.50 -11.28 -16.49
N PRO A 34 -2.19 -10.23 -17.26
CA PRO A 34 -1.76 -10.37 -18.64
C PRO A 34 -0.42 -11.11 -18.75
N ASP A 35 0.52 -10.88 -17.81
CA ASP A 35 1.87 -11.47 -17.83
C ASP A 35 1.88 -13.00 -17.75
N ARG A 36 0.89 -13.58 -17.05
CA ARG A 36 0.78 -15.03 -16.87
C ARG A 36 -0.23 -15.65 -17.84
N SER A 37 -0.77 -14.86 -18.76
CA SER A 37 -1.68 -15.34 -19.79
C SER A 37 -0.92 -16.07 -20.89
N SER A 38 -1.58 -17.05 -21.52
CA SER A 38 -0.99 -17.80 -22.63
C SER A 38 -2.02 -18.10 -23.70
N VAL A 39 -1.57 -18.19 -24.95
CA VAL A 39 -2.42 -18.43 -26.11
C VAL A 39 -1.89 -19.65 -26.86
N GLN A 40 -2.77 -20.59 -27.18
CA GLN A 40 -2.44 -21.81 -27.89
C GLN A 40 -3.41 -22.06 -29.04
N ARG A 41 -2.88 -22.46 -30.19
CA ARG A 41 -3.68 -22.83 -31.35
C ARG A 41 -3.53 -24.32 -31.65
N SER A 42 -4.66 -25.02 -31.73
CA SER A 42 -4.67 -26.40 -32.21
C SER A 42 -4.48 -26.43 -33.73
N ARG A 43 -3.43 -27.12 -34.21
CA ARG A 43 -3.18 -27.30 -35.66
C ARG A 43 -4.26 -28.15 -36.34
N VAL A 44 -4.76 -29.18 -35.66
CA VAL A 44 -5.69 -30.16 -36.22
C VAL A 44 -7.13 -29.64 -36.20
N THR A 45 -7.56 -29.01 -35.10
CA THR A 45 -8.96 -28.56 -34.95
C THR A 45 -9.15 -27.08 -35.27
N GLY A 46 -8.07 -26.30 -35.33
CA GLY A 46 -8.14 -24.86 -35.58
C GLY A 46 -8.63 -24.00 -34.40
N ARG A 47 -8.94 -24.60 -33.24
CA ARG A 47 -9.38 -23.88 -32.04
C ARG A 47 -8.25 -23.03 -31.45
N LEU A 48 -8.58 -21.79 -31.08
CA LEU A 48 -7.72 -20.89 -30.32
C LEU A 48 -8.13 -20.93 -28.85
N LEU A 49 -7.18 -21.25 -27.98
CA LEU A 49 -7.37 -21.35 -26.54
C LEU A 49 -6.54 -20.27 -25.85
N VAL A 50 -7.22 -19.36 -25.15
CA VAL A 50 -6.60 -18.28 -24.38
C VAL A 50 -6.78 -18.60 -22.90
N ARG A 51 -5.68 -18.83 -22.19
CA ARG A 51 -5.67 -19.05 -20.74
C ARG A 51 -5.31 -17.75 -20.05
N MET A 52 -6.23 -17.25 -19.24
CA MET A 52 -6.08 -15.99 -18.51
C MET A 52 -6.30 -16.26 -17.02
N PRO A 53 -5.24 -16.22 -16.20
CA PRO A 53 -5.38 -16.33 -14.77
C PRO A 53 -5.97 -15.03 -14.21
N LYS A 54 -6.99 -15.17 -13.37
CA LYS A 54 -7.63 -14.05 -12.67
C LYS A 54 -6.67 -13.44 -11.66
N VAL A 55 -6.75 -12.13 -11.49
CA VAL A 55 -6.15 -11.46 -10.35
C VAL A 55 -6.98 -11.87 -9.15
N ILE A 56 -6.42 -12.74 -8.31
CA ILE A 56 -7.03 -13.02 -7.01
C ILE A 56 -6.91 -11.71 -6.24
N SER A 57 -7.95 -10.88 -6.28
CA SER A 57 -8.15 -9.88 -5.24
C SER A 57 -8.19 -10.69 -3.96
N SER A 58 -7.15 -10.60 -3.14
CA SER A 58 -7.12 -11.22 -1.83
C SER A 58 -8.36 -10.69 -1.11
N SER A 59 -9.42 -11.50 -1.12
CA SER A 59 -10.68 -11.25 -0.47
C SER A 59 -10.35 -11.10 1.00
N MET A 60 -10.25 -9.85 1.45
CA MET A 60 -9.91 -9.49 2.82
C MET A 60 -8.52 -9.99 3.24
N ILE A 61 -7.63 -9.08 3.62
CA ILE A 61 -6.48 -9.47 4.43
C ILE A 61 -7.06 -9.93 5.77
N GLU A 62 -7.48 -11.19 5.87
CA GLU A 62 -7.59 -11.83 7.17
C GLU A 62 -6.16 -11.85 7.71
N LEU A 63 -5.95 -11.10 8.80
CA LEU A 63 -4.70 -11.08 9.54
C LEU A 63 -4.41 -12.53 9.97
N ARG A 64 -3.64 -13.24 9.16
CA ARG A 64 -3.15 -14.57 9.44
C ARG A 64 -2.16 -14.44 10.59
N ASN A 65 -2.66 -14.57 11.82
CA ASN A 65 -1.85 -14.72 13.01
C ASN A 65 -1.18 -16.09 12.95
N GLU A 66 -0.11 -16.21 12.16
CA GLU A 66 0.80 -17.34 12.31
C GLU A 66 1.73 -17.03 13.47
N GLU A 67 1.53 -17.73 14.58
CA GLU A 67 2.47 -17.75 15.69
C GLU A 67 3.82 -18.28 15.20
N TRP A 68 4.69 -17.34 14.82
CA TRP A 68 6.07 -17.63 14.51
C TRP A 68 6.77 -18.14 15.78
N LYS A 69 6.91 -19.46 15.90
CA LYS A 69 7.78 -20.09 16.90
C LYS A 69 9.23 -19.87 16.45
N ARG A 70 9.87 -18.81 16.93
CA ARG A 70 11.34 -18.72 16.87
C ARG A 70 11.92 -19.75 17.82
N THR A 71 12.59 -20.73 17.27
CA THR A 71 13.55 -21.57 17.98
C THR A 71 14.66 -20.64 18.51
N ASN A 72 14.78 -20.56 19.83
CA ASN A 72 15.88 -19.87 20.49
C ASN A 72 17.01 -20.87 20.67
N GLU A 73 18.14 -20.69 19.98
CA GLU A 73 19.41 -21.24 20.42
C GLU A 73 20.28 -20.09 20.93
N CYS A 74 20.59 -20.19 22.23
CA CYS A 74 21.52 -19.34 22.96
C CYS A 74 22.95 -19.71 22.60
N THR A 75 23.83 -18.71 22.45
CA THR A 75 25.18 -18.78 23.02
C THR A 75 25.62 -17.36 23.41
N GLU A 76 26.08 -17.25 24.66
CA GLU A 76 26.47 -16.03 25.35
C GLU A 76 27.89 -15.59 24.95
N THR A 77 28.20 -14.31 25.16
CA THR A 77 29.46 -13.77 25.72
C THR A 77 29.27 -12.24 25.92
N THR A 78 29.17 -11.73 27.17
CA THR A 78 30.24 -11.02 27.93
C THR A 78 30.90 -9.91 27.10
N GLU A 79 30.92 -8.61 27.38
CA GLU A 79 30.92 -7.70 28.55
C GLU A 79 30.48 -6.30 28.01
N ALA A 80 30.05 -5.26 28.73
CA ALA A 80 30.82 -4.47 29.69
C ALA A 80 29.95 -3.28 30.17
N LYS A 81 30.30 -2.77 31.35
CA LYS A 81 29.73 -1.59 32.03
C LYS A 81 29.95 -0.30 31.23
N GLU A 82 28.99 0.63 31.25
CA GLU A 82 29.22 1.97 31.82
C GLU A 82 27.94 2.81 31.96
N ARG A 83 27.91 3.59 33.03
CA ARG A 83 26.88 4.58 33.35
C ARG A 83 27.05 5.79 32.42
N ARG A 84 25.95 6.41 31.96
CA ARG A 84 25.91 7.87 31.74
C ARG A 84 24.48 8.42 31.68
N LYS A 85 24.34 9.53 32.41
CA LYS A 85 23.20 10.44 32.52
C LYS A 85 22.82 11.03 31.15
N GLY A 86 21.50 11.15 30.94
CA GLY A 86 20.83 12.27 30.26
C GLY A 86 21.31 12.71 28.88
N ASN A 87 20.54 12.36 27.85
CA ASN A 87 20.00 13.33 26.90
C ASN A 87 18.87 12.64 26.12
N VAL A 88 17.62 13.05 26.37
CA VAL A 88 16.49 12.62 25.54
C VAL A 88 16.60 13.38 24.23
N SER A 89 17.34 12.82 23.28
CA SER A 89 17.29 13.27 21.90
C SER A 89 15.90 12.93 21.36
N ASN A 90 15.11 13.93 20.97
CA ASN A 90 13.80 13.77 20.33
C ASN A 90 13.90 13.25 18.88
N PHE A 91 14.90 12.43 18.58
CA PHE A 91 15.07 11.80 17.27
C PHE A 91 14.57 10.37 17.36
N LEU A 92 13.68 9.99 16.44
CA LEU A 92 13.23 8.61 16.27
C LEU A 92 14.37 7.78 15.67
N THR A 93 15.19 7.16 16.52
CA THR A 93 16.17 6.18 16.09
C THR A 93 15.47 4.86 15.79
N VAL A 94 15.66 4.32 14.59
CA VAL A 94 15.21 2.96 14.24
C VAL A 94 16.27 1.97 14.74
N GLY A 95 16.22 1.65 16.03
CA GLY A 95 16.84 0.43 16.56
C GLY A 95 15.86 -0.75 16.44
N GLU A 96 16.34 -1.98 16.58
CA GLU A 96 15.51 -3.20 16.63
C GLU A 96 14.62 -3.25 17.91
N ALA A 97 13.75 -2.26 18.08
CA ALA A 97 12.75 -2.26 19.11
C ALA A 97 11.58 -3.13 18.65
N LYS A 98 11.51 -4.35 19.19
CA LYS A 98 10.34 -5.26 19.09
C LYS A 98 9.15 -4.76 19.92
N VAL A 99 8.91 -3.46 19.97
CA VAL A 99 7.77 -2.89 20.67
C VAL A 99 6.69 -2.66 19.63
N SER A 100 5.74 -3.58 19.51
CA SER A 100 4.55 -3.34 18.68
C SER A 100 3.76 -2.21 19.35
N VAL A 101 3.76 -1.05 18.73
CA VAL A 101 2.99 0.10 19.20
C VAL A 101 1.52 -0.13 18.83
N ASP A 102 0.64 -0.24 19.82
CA ASP A 102 -0.80 -0.30 19.59
C ASP A 102 -1.36 1.10 19.32
N TRP A 103 -1.60 1.38 18.04
CA TRP A 103 -2.11 2.66 17.56
C TRP A 103 -3.62 2.83 17.80
N ARG A 104 -4.35 1.79 18.21
CA ARG A 104 -5.80 1.89 18.48
C ARG A 104 -6.13 2.65 19.75
N ASN A 105 -5.14 2.84 20.64
CA ASN A 105 -5.37 3.50 21.92
C ASN A 105 -5.20 5.03 21.88
N ILE A 106 -4.94 5.62 20.71
CA ILE A 106 -4.72 7.07 20.54
C ILE A 106 -6.00 7.88 20.86
N THR A 107 -7.18 7.30 20.61
CA THR A 107 -8.48 7.98 20.77
C THR A 107 -9.15 7.74 22.12
N ASN A 108 -8.62 6.82 22.94
CA ASN A 108 -9.21 6.49 24.23
C ASN A 108 -8.78 7.53 25.27
N ALA A 109 -9.56 8.61 25.38
CA ALA A 109 -9.38 9.66 26.38
C ALA A 109 -9.66 9.22 27.83
N GLY A 110 -10.01 7.95 28.06
CA GLY A 110 -10.58 7.47 29.32
C GLY A 110 -9.58 7.11 30.42
N ASP A 111 -8.36 6.67 30.10
CA ASP A 111 -7.44 6.14 31.11
C ASP A 111 -6.05 6.78 31.02
N ARG A 112 -5.91 7.94 31.67
CA ARG A 112 -4.58 8.49 32.02
C ARG A 112 -4.41 8.46 33.53
N ARG A 113 -3.63 7.50 34.04
CA ARG A 113 -2.95 7.69 35.33
C ARG A 113 -1.83 8.71 35.11
N PRO A 114 -1.75 9.82 35.86
CA PRO A 114 -0.72 10.81 35.66
C PRO A 114 0.62 10.27 36.21
N SER A 115 1.59 9.99 35.34
CA SER A 115 2.99 10.18 35.73
C SER A 115 3.24 11.68 35.73
N ASN A 116 3.77 12.21 36.83
CA ASN A 116 4.04 13.63 37.13
C ASN A 116 4.75 14.43 36.02
N LEU A 117 4.02 14.78 34.96
CA LEU A 117 4.37 15.82 34.02
C LEU A 117 3.14 16.71 33.92
N GLN A 118 3.20 17.86 34.60
CA GLN A 118 2.21 18.92 34.45
C GLN A 118 2.23 19.37 32.99
N MET A 119 1.30 18.85 32.20
CA MET A 119 1.00 19.36 30.88
C MET A 119 -0.22 20.26 31.07
N GLU A 120 0.01 21.57 31.01
CA GLU A 120 -1.07 22.55 31.08
C GLU A 120 -2.16 22.18 30.08
N LYS A 121 -3.41 22.22 30.55
CA LYS A 121 -4.61 21.87 29.79
C LYS A 121 -4.67 22.76 28.55
N ARG A 122 -4.26 22.24 27.39
CA ARG A 122 -4.51 22.91 26.12
C ARG A 122 -6.01 22.89 25.88
N THR A 123 -6.58 24.10 25.80
CA THR A 123 -7.96 24.33 25.38
C THR A 123 -8.22 23.68 24.01
N PRO A 124 -9.47 23.24 23.75
CA PRO A 124 -9.82 22.67 22.46
C PRO A 124 -9.44 23.66 21.36
N VAL A 125 -8.73 23.17 20.34
CA VAL A 125 -8.30 23.95 19.18
C VAL A 125 -9.55 24.58 18.57
N SER A 126 -9.74 25.88 18.83
CA SER A 126 -10.73 26.68 18.13
C SER A 126 -10.52 26.51 16.63
N LEU A 127 -11.63 26.54 15.87
CA LEU A 127 -11.64 26.68 14.41
C LEU A 127 -10.42 27.50 13.99
N ARG A 128 -9.48 26.86 13.28
CA ARG A 128 -8.24 27.51 12.87
C ARG A 128 -8.63 28.69 11.99
N LYS A 129 -8.61 29.91 12.56
CA LYS A 129 -8.77 31.14 11.80
C LYS A 129 -7.66 31.15 10.76
N GLU A 130 -8.01 31.27 9.49
CA GLU A 130 -7.01 31.46 8.45
C GLU A 130 -6.12 32.64 8.83
N ARG A 131 -4.82 32.46 8.59
CA ARG A 131 -3.87 33.55 8.85
C ARG A 131 -4.19 34.67 7.88
N GLU A 132 -4.27 35.89 8.41
CA GLU A 132 -4.41 37.08 7.57
C GLU A 132 -3.19 37.17 6.65
N ASN A 133 -3.42 37.51 5.38
CA ASN A 133 -2.35 37.67 4.41
C ASN A 133 -1.40 38.78 4.86
N SER A 134 -0.13 38.65 4.46
CA SER A 134 0.84 39.72 4.71
C SER A 134 0.43 41.00 3.98
N PRO A 135 0.74 42.19 4.52
CA PRO A 135 0.33 43.47 3.93
C PRO A 135 0.90 43.73 2.52
N ASN A 136 1.88 42.92 2.08
CA ASN A 136 2.50 42.98 0.76
C ASN A 136 2.04 41.84 -0.17
N PHE A 137 0.99 41.12 0.19
CA PHE A 137 0.44 40.07 -0.65
C PHE A 137 -0.30 40.67 -1.84
N ILE A 138 0.19 40.42 -3.05
CA ILE A 138 -0.45 40.79 -4.31
C ILE A 138 -0.90 39.49 -4.96
N ASP A 139 -2.20 39.39 -5.25
CA ASP A 139 -2.77 38.20 -5.87
C ASP A 139 -2.36 38.13 -7.35
N ASN A 140 -1.92 36.95 -7.79
CA ASN A 140 -1.37 36.77 -9.14
C ASN A 140 -2.51 36.62 -10.15
N LEU A 141 -2.76 37.67 -10.94
CA LEU A 141 -3.81 37.71 -11.97
C LEU A 141 -3.59 36.74 -13.16
N ASP A 142 -2.44 36.07 -13.23
CA ASP A 142 -2.08 35.10 -14.28
C ASP A 142 -2.47 33.66 -13.93
N VAL A 143 -3.06 33.43 -12.74
CA VAL A 143 -3.53 32.10 -12.33
C VAL A 143 -4.97 31.92 -12.83
N PRO A 144 -5.22 31.08 -13.86
CA PRO A 144 -6.57 30.81 -14.31
C PRO A 144 -7.37 30.07 -13.22
N PRO A 145 -8.71 30.25 -13.16
CA PRO A 145 -9.55 29.54 -12.22
C PRO A 145 -9.47 28.02 -12.46
N LEU A 146 -9.53 27.25 -11.36
CA LEU A 146 -9.67 25.80 -11.42
C LEU A 146 -11.13 25.47 -11.76
N GLU A 147 -11.38 25.02 -13.00
CA GLU A 147 -12.61 24.30 -13.39
C GLU A 147 -12.52 22.80 -13.04
#